data_AF-A0A291Q2F8-F1
#
_entry.id   AF-A0A291Q2F8-F1
#
_cell.length_a   1.000
_cell.length_b   1.000
_cell.length_c   1.000
_cell.angle_alpha   90.00
_cell.angle_beta   90.00
_cell.angle_gamma   90.00
#
_symmetry.space_group_name_H-M   'P 1'
#
loop_
_entity.id
_entity.type
_entity.pdbx_description
1 polymer ?
#
loop_
_entity_poly.entity_id
_entity_poly.type
_entity_poly.pdbx_seq_one_letter_code
_entity_poly.pdbx_strand_id
1 'polypeptide(L)'
;MEHHGPMAPRCRAVLPWSRIVDLDVRSTQWAWMASSVMEGMTAFGPGEFGRRACSVRALVRDPYEDWSARYTHHKHSYAYGDIGLLGGLFAQAAEAKAAHRLGDPHWLDAAVTRVTAAGSISGVIEELGV
;
A
#
# COMPACT_ATOMS: atom_id res chain seq x y z
N MET A 1 17.32 5.88 20.46
CA MET A 1 16.30 5.28 19.58
C MET A 1 14.98 5.90 19.98
N GLU A 2 14.57 6.93 19.26
CA GLU A 2 13.28 7.56 19.49
C GLU A 2 12.22 6.68 18.84
N HIS A 3 11.40 6.05 19.66
CA HIS A 3 10.21 5.35 19.19
C HIS A 3 9.20 6.42 18.79
N HIS A 4 9.06 6.68 17.48
CA HIS A 4 7.95 7.46 16.96
C HIS A 4 6.65 6.69 17.24
N GLY A 5 6.00 7.04 18.35
CA GLY A 5 4.65 6.58 18.67
C GLY A 5 3.67 6.98 17.56
N PRO A 6 2.54 6.28 17.43
CA PRO A 6 1.66 6.41 16.27
C PRO A 6 1.12 7.84 16.17
N MET A 7 1.69 8.60 15.23
CA MET A 7 1.25 9.96 14.96
C MET A 7 -0.25 9.95 14.65
N ALA A 8 -0.99 10.84 15.32
CA ALA A 8 -2.38 11.12 15.02
C ALA A 8 -2.52 11.39 13.50
N PRO A 9 -3.64 10.96 12.87
CA PRO A 9 -3.84 11.20 11.44
C PRO A 9 -3.89 12.71 11.22
N ARG A 10 -2.77 13.30 10.83
CA ARG A 10 -2.71 14.68 10.38
C ARG A 10 -3.59 14.75 9.14
N CYS A 11 -4.36 15.84 9.02
CA CYS A 11 -5.24 16.12 7.90
C CYS A 11 -4.65 15.60 6.59
N ARG A 12 -5.50 14.94 5.80
CA ARG A 12 -5.29 14.36 4.46
C ARG A 12 -4.54 15.33 3.53
N ALA A 13 -3.24 15.47 3.75
CA ALA A 13 -2.38 16.25 2.90
C ALA A 13 -2.32 15.51 1.57
N VAL A 14 -2.68 16.20 0.49
CA VAL A 14 -2.54 15.68 -0.86
C VAL A 14 -1.05 15.44 -1.07
N LEU A 15 -0.65 14.17 -1.14
CA LEU A 15 0.73 13.76 -1.31
C LEU A 15 1.05 13.74 -2.81
N PRO A 16 1.99 14.58 -3.30
CA PRO A 16 2.41 14.51 -4.69
C PRO A 16 3.07 13.16 -4.99
N TRP A 17 2.64 12.47 -6.04
CA TRP A 17 3.23 11.20 -6.47
C TRP A 17 4.73 11.29 -6.72
N SER A 18 5.21 12.45 -7.18
CA SER A 18 6.63 12.72 -7.39
C SER A 18 7.46 12.71 -6.11
N ARG A 19 6.84 12.78 -4.92
CA ARG A 19 7.55 12.67 -3.64
C ARG A 19 7.57 11.26 -3.08
N ILE A 20 6.81 10.32 -3.64
CA ILE A 20 6.73 8.95 -3.15
C ILE A 20 7.97 8.19 -3.62
N VAL A 21 8.68 7.59 -2.66
CA VAL A 21 9.84 6.72 -2.90
C VAL A 21 9.44 5.27 -2.81
N ASP A 22 8.67 4.92 -1.79
CA ASP A 22 8.18 3.58 -1.53
C ASP A 22 6.71 3.63 -1.10
N LEU A 23 5.96 2.57 -1.40
CA LEU A 23 4.54 2.47 -1.12
C LEU A 23 4.20 1.06 -0.66
N ASP A 24 3.44 0.96 0.43
CA ASP A 24 3.03 -0.30 1.02
C ASP A 24 1.54 -0.28 1.35
N VAL A 25 0.87 -1.41 1.16
CA VAL A 25 -0.54 -1.59 1.49
C VAL A 25 -0.69 -2.71 2.49
N ARG A 26 -1.36 -2.39 3.61
CA ARG A 26 -1.81 -3.36 4.60
C ARG A 26 -3.31 -3.47 4.50
N SER A 27 -3.80 -4.70 4.42
CA SER A 27 -5.23 -5.00 4.36
C SER A 27 -5.54 -6.18 5.26
N THR A 28 -6.81 -6.32 5.64
CA THR A 28 -7.27 -7.54 6.33
C THR A 28 -8.19 -8.31 5.41
N GLN A 29 -8.10 -9.63 5.45
CA GLN A 29 -8.86 -10.51 4.56
C GLN A 29 -10.37 -10.46 4.83
N TRP A 30 -10.76 -10.28 6.09
CA TRP A 30 -12.16 -10.30 6.50
C TRP A 30 -12.50 -9.12 7.41
N ALA A 31 -13.73 -8.58 7.27
CA ALA A 31 -14.17 -7.44 8.06
C ALA A 31 -14.09 -7.64 9.59
N TRP A 32 -14.22 -8.89 10.06
CA TRP A 32 -14.07 -9.21 11.49
C TRP A 32 -12.62 -9.10 11.98
N MET A 33 -11.63 -9.27 11.10
CA MET A 33 -10.21 -9.06 11.42
C MET A 33 -9.91 -7.58 11.69
N ALA A 34 -10.71 -6.67 11.12
CA ALA A 34 -10.67 -5.23 11.42
C ALA A 34 -11.57 -4.81 12.60
N SER A 35 -12.07 -5.76 13.41
CA SER A 35 -12.93 -5.44 14.56
C SER A 35 -12.14 -4.99 15.79
N SER A 36 -12.81 -4.33 16.74
CA SER A 36 -12.22 -3.95 18.03
C SER A 36 -11.81 -5.15 18.90
N VAL A 37 -12.38 -6.33 18.65
CA VAL A 37 -12.01 -7.58 19.33
C VAL A 37 -10.60 -8.00 18.92
N MET A 38 -10.27 -7.86 17.64
CA MET A 38 -8.96 -8.21 17.09
C MET A 38 -7.88 -7.14 17.32
N GLU A 39 -8.28 -5.92 17.75
CA GLU A 39 -7.35 -4.85 18.15
C GLU A 39 -6.51 -5.24 19.37
N GLY A 40 -7.02 -6.08 20.27
CA GLY A 40 -6.22 -6.65 21.36
C GLY A 40 -5.14 -7.63 20.89
N MET A 41 -5.28 -8.20 19.68
CA MET A 41 -4.33 -9.18 19.14
C MET A 41 -3.13 -8.54 18.41
N THR A 42 -3.20 -7.25 18.06
CA THR A 42 -2.04 -6.54 17.46
C THR A 42 -0.87 -6.37 18.41
N ALA A 43 -1.07 -6.57 19.71
CA ALA A 43 -0.01 -6.52 20.72
C ALA A 43 0.90 -7.77 20.68
N PHE A 44 0.51 -8.85 19.98
CA PHE A 44 1.20 -10.15 20.00
C PHE A 44 2.02 -10.45 18.74
N GLY A 45 2.16 -9.49 17.82
CA GLY A 45 2.95 -9.63 16.60
C GLY A 45 2.70 -8.47 15.64
N PRO A 46 3.41 -8.36 14.52
CA PRO A 46 3.10 -7.38 13.48
C PRO A 46 1.75 -7.74 12.84
N GLY A 47 0.66 -7.38 13.52
CA GLY A 47 -0.68 -7.84 13.22
C GLY A 47 -1.42 -6.83 12.35
N GLU A 48 -1.78 -7.25 11.15
CA GLU A 48 -2.80 -6.67 10.28
C GLU A 48 -4.20 -6.87 10.89
N PHE A 49 -4.39 -6.48 12.15
CA PHE A 49 -5.60 -6.73 12.92
C PHE A 49 -6.10 -5.45 13.60
N GLY A 50 -7.38 -5.40 13.91
CA GLY A 50 -8.00 -4.26 14.58
C GLY A 50 -8.53 -3.19 13.63
N ARG A 51 -9.28 -2.23 14.19
CA ARG A 51 -9.96 -1.14 13.45
C ARG A 51 -9.02 -0.24 12.63
N ARG A 52 -7.71 -0.39 12.83
CA ARG A 52 -6.64 0.39 12.21
C ARG A 52 -5.74 -0.44 11.28
N ALA A 53 -6.07 -1.70 11.03
CA ALA A 53 -5.25 -2.61 10.24
C ALA A 53 -5.13 -2.21 8.76
N CYS A 54 -6.22 -1.69 8.19
CA CYS A 54 -6.27 -1.27 6.79
C CYS A 54 -5.59 0.09 6.63
N SER A 55 -4.39 0.10 6.07
CA SER A 55 -3.62 1.33 5.84
C SER A 55 -2.76 1.26 4.59
N VAL A 56 -2.58 2.41 3.95
CA VAL A 56 -1.53 2.63 2.95
C VAL A 56 -0.43 3.43 3.63
N ARG A 57 0.81 3.02 3.42
CA ARG A 57 2.01 3.67 3.96
C ARG A 57 2.89 4.10 2.79
N ALA A 58 3.54 5.24 2.93
CA ALA A 58 4.46 5.75 1.92
C ALA A 58 5.70 6.30 2.60
N LEU A 59 6.87 6.02 2.04
CA LEU A 59 8.08 6.79 2.31
C LEU A 59 8.12 7.97 1.35
N VAL A 60 8.10 9.18 1.89
CA VAL A 60 8.03 10.41 1.12
C VAL A 60 9.36 11.13 1.21
N ARG A 61 9.87 11.69 0.11
CA ARG A 61 11.10 12.51 0.09
C ARG A 61 10.84 14.00 0.32
N ASP A 62 11.90 14.67 0.74
CA ASP A 62 12.01 16.14 0.88
C ASP A 62 10.98 16.78 1.83
N PRO A 63 11.13 16.61 3.17
CA PRO A 63 12.09 15.74 3.85
C PRO A 63 11.66 14.27 3.82
N TYR A 64 12.57 13.35 4.19
CA TYR A 64 12.20 11.95 4.38
C TYR A 64 11.20 11.83 5.54
N GLU A 65 9.95 11.48 5.22
CA GLU A 65 8.88 11.33 6.19
C GLU A 65 8.06 10.07 5.93
N ASP A 66 7.71 9.38 7.01
CA ASP A 66 6.75 8.27 6.97
C ASP A 66 5.34 8.85 6.92
N TRP A 67 4.67 8.63 5.80
CA TRP A 67 3.27 8.97 5.63
C TRP A 67 2.39 7.72 5.75
N SER A 68 1.21 7.87 6.36
CA SER A 68 0.21 6.81 6.34
C SER A 68 -1.20 7.34 6.26
N ALA A 69 -2.04 6.66 5.49
CA ALA A 69 -3.48 6.86 5.47
C ALA A 69 -4.20 5.57 5.84
N ARG A 70 -5.23 5.69 6.66
CA ARG A 70 -6.13 4.59 6.98
C ARG A 70 -7.27 4.55 5.99
N TYR A 71 -7.71 3.34 5.64
CA TYR A 71 -8.89 3.15 4.81
C TYR A 71 -9.83 2.14 5.48
N THR A 72 -11.12 2.25 5.17
CA THR A 72 -12.12 1.25 5.56
C THR A 72 -12.16 0.13 4.52
N HIS A 73 -12.66 -1.04 4.88
CA HIS A 73 -12.88 -2.11 3.90
C HIS A 73 -13.62 -1.59 2.67
N HIS A 74 -13.10 -1.97 1.50
CA HIS A 74 -13.79 -1.76 0.25
C HIS A 74 -15.07 -2.61 0.22
N LYS A 75 -16.11 -2.17 -0.50
CA LYS A 75 -17.38 -2.93 -0.63
C LYS A 75 -17.15 -4.30 -1.29
N HIS A 76 -16.18 -4.36 -2.21
CA HIS A 76 -15.76 -5.59 -2.86
C HIS A 76 -14.71 -6.31 -2.01
N SER A 77 -14.88 -7.63 -1.86
CA SER A 77 -13.88 -8.51 -1.25
C SER A 77 -12.84 -8.87 -2.29
N TYR A 78 -11.58 -8.54 -2.03
CA TYR A 78 -10.46 -8.97 -2.87
C TYR A 78 -9.86 -10.27 -2.34
N ALA A 79 -9.35 -11.12 -3.23
CA ALA A 79 -8.62 -12.30 -2.82
C ALA A 79 -7.26 -11.89 -2.21
N TYR A 80 -6.71 -12.73 -1.32
CA TYR A 80 -5.38 -12.50 -0.76
C TYR A 80 -4.30 -12.39 -1.86
N GLY A 81 -4.45 -13.18 -2.93
CA GLY A 81 -3.60 -13.10 -4.11
C GLY A 81 -3.64 -11.73 -4.78
N ASP A 82 -4.81 -11.11 -4.91
CA ASP A 82 -4.96 -9.79 -5.53
C ASP A 82 -4.27 -8.68 -4.71
N ILE A 83 -4.37 -8.78 -3.38
CA ILE A 83 -3.68 -7.87 -2.46
C ILE A 83 -2.15 -8.07 -2.56
N GLY A 84 -1.70 -9.32 -2.69
CA GLY A 84 -0.30 -9.65 -2.93
C GLY A 84 0.23 -9.11 -4.25
N LEU A 85 -0.54 -9.20 -5.34
CA LEU A 85 -0.19 -8.62 -6.64
C LEU A 85 -0.08 -7.09 -6.56
N LEU A 86 -0.98 -6.43 -5.81
CA LEU A 86 -0.91 -4.99 -5.57
C LEU A 86 0.36 -4.60 -4.80
N GLY A 87 0.67 -5.29 -3.70
CA GLY A 87 1.89 -5.06 -2.93
C GLY A 87 3.15 -5.30 -3.77
N GLY A 88 3.14 -6.34 -4.61
CA GLY A 88 4.20 -6.64 -5.55
C GLY A 88 4.42 -5.55 -6.60
N LEU A 89 3.33 -5.00 -7.17
CA LEU A 89 3.40 -3.87 -8.10
C LEU A 89 4.04 -2.64 -7.44
N PHE A 90 3.68 -2.34 -6.20
CA PHE A 90 4.27 -1.21 -5.47
C PHE A 90 5.76 -1.43 -5.22
N ALA A 91 6.15 -2.63 -4.76
CA ALA A 91 7.54 -2.96 -4.51
C ALA A 91 8.41 -2.84 -5.78
N GLN A 92 7.95 -3.38 -6.91
CA GLN A 92 8.70 -3.26 -8.17
C GLN A 92 8.78 -1.82 -8.68
N ALA A 93 7.68 -1.05 -8.56
CA ALA A 93 7.69 0.35 -8.94
C ALA A 93 8.66 1.17 -8.07
N ALA A 94 8.75 0.87 -6.77
CA ALA A 94 9.72 1.47 -5.87
C ALA A 94 11.16 1.08 -6.20
N GLU A 95 11.42 -0.21 -6.42
CA GLU A 95 12.73 -0.74 -6.81
C GLU A 95 13.25 -0.10 -8.11
N ALA A 96 12.37 0.06 -9.09
CA ALA A 96 12.68 0.72 -10.36
C ALA A 96 12.69 2.26 -10.27
N LYS A 97 12.55 2.86 -9.07
CA LYS A 97 12.48 4.31 -8.84
C LYS A 97 11.37 5.01 -9.64
N ALA A 98 10.32 4.26 -9.96
CA ALA A 98 9.18 4.68 -10.77
C ALA A 98 7.88 4.77 -9.96
N ALA A 99 7.92 4.80 -8.63
CA ALA A 99 6.74 4.92 -7.76
C ALA A 99 5.84 6.13 -8.12
N HIS A 100 6.41 7.21 -8.67
CA HIS A 100 5.65 8.35 -9.17
C HIS A 100 4.69 8.02 -10.33
N ARG A 101 4.98 6.97 -11.12
CA ARG A 101 4.13 6.50 -12.22
C ARG A 101 2.85 5.82 -11.75
N LEU A 102 2.78 5.38 -10.49
CA LEU A 102 1.53 4.89 -9.87
C LEU A 102 0.43 5.97 -9.85
N GLY A 103 0.80 7.24 -9.98
CA GLY A 103 -0.13 8.35 -10.13
C GLY A 103 -0.55 8.67 -11.56
N ASP A 104 0.06 8.05 -12.56
CA ASP A 104 -0.31 8.21 -13.97
C ASP A 104 -1.41 7.18 -14.31
N PRO A 105 -2.64 7.64 -14.63
CA PRO A 105 -3.75 6.73 -14.91
C PRO A 105 -3.49 5.80 -16.10
N HIS A 106 -2.80 6.26 -17.14
CA HIS A 106 -2.55 5.45 -18.34
C HIS A 106 -1.51 4.37 -18.06
N TRP A 107 -0.44 4.74 -17.35
CA TRP A 107 0.58 3.77 -16.94
C TRP A 107 0.00 2.73 -15.98
N LEU A 108 -0.79 3.17 -14.99
CA LEU A 108 -1.39 2.28 -14.00
C LEU A 108 -2.39 1.30 -14.64
N ASP A 109 -3.24 1.77 -15.56
CA ASP A 109 -4.17 0.92 -16.29
C ASP A 109 -3.45 -0.15 -17.13
N ALA A 110 -2.37 0.25 -17.81
CA ALA A 110 -1.53 -0.69 -18.56
C ALA A 110 -0.82 -1.70 -17.66
N ALA A 111 -0.37 -1.29 -16.47
CA ALA A 111 0.24 -2.18 -15.49
C ALA A 111 -0.76 -3.19 -14.92
N VAL A 112 -1.95 -2.72 -14.52
CA VAL A 112 -3.02 -3.59 -14.00
C VAL A 112 -3.48 -4.59 -15.06
N THR A 113 -3.65 -4.14 -16.31
CA THR A 113 -4.04 -5.03 -17.42
C THR A 113 -3.01 -6.13 -17.64
N ARG A 114 -1.71 -5.83 -17.53
CA ARG A 114 -0.64 -6.83 -17.65
C ARG A 114 -0.61 -7.80 -16.46
N VAL A 115 -0.65 -7.27 -15.24
CA VAL A 115 -0.64 -8.09 -14.02
C VAL A 115 -1.82 -9.06 -14.01
N THR A 116 -3.00 -8.59 -14.41
CA THR A 116 -4.21 -9.44 -14.47
C THR A 116 -4.16 -10.46 -15.60
N ALA A 117 -3.60 -10.11 -16.76
CA ALA A 117 -3.42 -11.06 -17.86
C ALA A 117 -2.36 -12.13 -17.56
N ALA A 118 -1.25 -11.76 -16.90
CA ALA A 118 -0.15 -12.66 -16.59
C ALA A 118 -0.36 -13.46 -15.29
N GLY A 119 -1.21 -12.97 -14.38
CA GLY A 119 -1.35 -13.50 -13.02
C GLY A 119 -0.08 -13.34 -12.18
N SER A 120 0.83 -12.46 -12.59
CA SER A 120 2.16 -12.27 -12.00
C SER A 120 2.62 -10.83 -12.17
N ILE A 121 3.44 -10.35 -11.23
CA ILE A 121 4.09 -9.04 -11.30
C ILE A 121 5.41 -9.08 -12.07
N SER A 122 5.98 -10.26 -12.33
CA SER A 122 7.34 -10.37 -12.89
C SER A 122 7.41 -9.74 -14.29
N GLY A 123 8.40 -8.87 -14.52
CA GLY A 123 8.66 -8.22 -15.82
C GLY A 123 7.70 -7.07 -16.18
N VAL A 124 6.66 -6.78 -15.37
CA VAL A 124 5.66 -5.75 -15.70
C VAL A 124 6.28 -4.37 -15.82
N ILE A 125 7.21 -4.02 -14.93
CA ILE A 125 7.87 -2.71 -14.94
C ILE A 125 8.86 -2.56 -16.11
N GLU A 126 9.60 -3.62 -16.44
CA GLU A 126 10.60 -3.64 -17.51
C GLU A 126 9.93 -3.46 -18.89
N GLU A 127 8.81 -4.14 -19.13
CA GLU A 127 8.05 -4.04 -20.38
C GLU A 127 7.30 -2.71 -20.54
N LEU A 128 7.04 -2.00 -19.43
CA LEU A 128 6.41 -0.69 -19.42
C LEU A 128 7.42 0.46 -19.58
N GLY A 129 8.68 0.15 -19.88
CA GLY A 129 9.71 1.13 -20.22
C GLY A 129 10.06 2.06 -19.06
N VAL A 130 10.35 1.48 -17.90
CA VAL A 130 11.09 2.19 -16.85
C VAL A 130 12.59 2.16 -17.15
#